data_AF-A0A6A8LPE7-F1
#
_entry.id   AF-A0A6A8LPE7-F1
#
_cell.length_a   1.000
_cell.length_b   1.000
_cell.length_c   1.000
_cell.angle_alpha   90.00
_cell.angle_beta   90.00
_cell.angle_gamma   90.00
#
_symmetry.space_group_name_H-M   'P 1'
#
loop_
_entity.id
_entity.type
_entity.pdbx_description
1 polymer ?
#
loop_
_entity_poly.entity_id
_entity_poly.type
_entity_poly.pdbx_seq_one_letter_code
_entity_poly.pdbx_strand_id
1 'polypeptide(L)' 'MNKDILDLKTMAEAARAAYKMGHLSREEAIIKIEPYLIRVNEKAVAIAKKYNQRPRKVSLTSFLR' A
#
# COMPACT_ATOMS: atom_id res chain seq x y z
N MET A 1 3.60 -9.69 -13.44
CA MET A 1 3.50 -8.80 -12.25
C MET A 1 4.92 -8.64 -11.71
N ASN A 2 5.41 -7.41 -11.44
CA ASN A 2 6.77 -7.27 -10.88
C ASN A 2 6.82 -7.98 -9.53
N LYS A 3 7.73 -8.95 -9.38
CA LYS A 3 7.86 -9.79 -8.19
C LYS A 3 7.94 -8.96 -6.91
N ASP A 4 8.69 -7.85 -6.96
CA ASP A 4 8.85 -6.90 -5.86
C ASP A 4 7.52 -6.33 -5.33
N ILE A 5 6.52 -6.07 -6.19
CA ILE A 5 5.25 -5.49 -5.75
C ILE A 5 4.36 -6.55 -5.12
N LEU A 6 4.46 -7.80 -5.59
CA LEU A 6 3.75 -8.90 -4.96
C LEU A 6 4.29 -9.14 -3.55
N ASP A 7 5.62 -9.12 -3.39
CA ASP A 7 6.26 -9.31 -2.09
C ASP A 7 5.88 -8.18 -1.12
N LEU A 8 5.95 -6.92 -1.58
CA LEU A 8 5.49 -5.76 -0.81
C LEU A 8 4.01 -5.84 -0.44
N LYS A 9 3.17 -6.34 -1.36
CA LYS A 9 1.74 -6.55 -1.09
C LYS A 9 1.53 -7.58 0.01
N THR A 10 2.20 -8.72 -0.06
CA THR A 10 2.10 -9.78 0.96
C THR A 10 2.54 -9.26 2.32
N MET A 11 3.65 -8.49 2.39
CA MET A 11 4.10 -7.86 3.64
C MET A 11 3.08 -6.86 4.19
N ALA A 12 2.51 -6.01 3.32
CA ALA A 12 1.51 -5.02 3.73
C ALA A 12 0.20 -5.67 4.23
N GLU A 13 -0.25 -6.75 3.57
CA GLU A 13 -1.44 -7.51 3.99
C GLU A 13 -1.20 -8.22 5.33
N ALA A 14 -0.03 -8.83 5.53
CA ALA A 14 0.35 -9.45 6.80
C ALA A 14 0.42 -8.41 7.94
N ALA A 15 1.01 -7.24 7.67
CA ALA A 15 1.08 -6.15 8.63
C ALA A 15 -0.30 -5.59 8.99
N ARG A 16 -1.21 -5.45 8.01
CA ARG A 16 -2.60 -5.06 8.24
C ARG A 16 -3.32 -6.07 9.13
N ALA A 17 -3.15 -7.37 8.85
CA ALA A 17 -3.76 -8.43 9.65
C ALA A 17 -3.24 -8.39 11.10
N ALA A 18 -1.93 -8.30 11.28
CA ALA A 18 -1.31 -8.21 12.60
C ALA A 18 -1.72 -6.94 13.38
N TYR A 19 -1.86 -5.80 12.71
CA TYR A 19 -2.43 -4.58 13.31
C TYR A 19 -3.88 -4.79 13.78
N LYS A 20 -4.74 -5.40 12.94
CA LYS A 20 -6.14 -5.68 13.31
C LYS A 20 -6.27 -6.67 14.47
N MET A 21 -5.31 -7.58 14.61
CA MET A 21 -5.23 -8.52 15.72
C MET A 21 -4.59 -7.92 16.99
N GLY A 22 -4.09 -6.69 16.94
CA GLY A 22 -3.42 -6.04 18.07
C GLY A 22 -1.97 -6.50 18.31
N HIS A 23 -1.37 -7.23 17.36
CA HIS A 23 0.01 -7.71 17.44
C HIS A 23 1.06 -6.68 16.96
N LEU A 24 0.62 -5.63 16.26
CA LEU A 24 1.48 -4.52 15.83
C LEU A 24 0.87 -3.20 16.29
N SER A 25 1.74 -2.28 16.71
CA SER A 25 1.34 -0.89 16.89
C SER A 25 1.00 -0.26 15.54
N ARG A 26 0.30 0.88 15.59
CA ARG A 26 -0.02 1.64 14.37
C ARG A 26 1.25 2.07 13.64
N GLU A 27 2.29 2.46 14.36
CA GLU A 27 3.56 2.91 13.79
C GLU A 27 4.29 1.78 13.08
N GLU A 28 4.36 0.60 13.70
CA GLU A 28 4.99 -0.58 13.10
C GLU A 28 4.25 -1.07 11.86
N ALA A 29 2.91 -1.01 11.88
CA ALA A 29 2.10 -1.33 10.73
C ALA A 29 2.36 -0.35 9.57
N ILE A 30 2.51 0.94 9.85
CA ILE A 30 2.81 1.97 8.84
C ILE A 30 4.12 1.68 8.15
N ILE A 31 5.20 1.43 8.90
CA ILE A 31 6.54 1.15 8.37
C ILE A 31 6.50 -0.02 7.37
N LYS A 32 5.68 -1.04 7.64
CA LYS A 32 5.55 -2.23 6.79
C LYS A 32 4.62 -2.02 5.58
N ILE A 33 3.60 -1.16 5.69
CA ILE A 33 2.58 -0.96 4.66
C ILE A 33 2.97 0.16 3.67
N GLU A 34 3.65 1.19 4.15
CA GLU A 34 3.97 2.39 3.38
C GLU A 34 4.76 2.11 2.07
N PRO A 35 5.78 1.23 2.05
CA PRO A 35 6.52 0.94 0.82
C PRO A 35 5.63 0.39 -0.31
N TYR A 36 4.64 -0.45 0.04
CA TYR A 36 3.65 -0.93 -0.91
C TYR A 36 2.77 0.21 -1.44
N LEU A 37 2.25 1.05 -0.55
CA LEU A 37 1.36 2.17 -0.90
C LEU A 37 2.05 3.20 -1.80
N ILE A 38 3.30 3.54 -1.53
CA ILE A 38 4.11 4.44 -2.37
C ILE A 38 4.17 3.86 -3.79
N ARG A 39 4.58 2.60 -3.91
CA ARG A 39 4.81 1.95 -5.21
C ARG A 39 3.54 1.82 -6.05
N VAL A 40 2.39 1.50 -5.45
CA VAL A 40 1.12 1.44 -6.18
C VAL A 40 0.60 2.82 -6.55
N ASN A 41 0.80 3.83 -5.70
CA ASN A 41 0.39 5.20 -5.97
C ASN A 41 1.23 5.83 -7.08
N GLU A 42 2.55 5.59 -7.12
CA GLU A 42 3.42 5.99 -8.22
C GLU A 42 2.94 5.41 -9.56
N LYS A 43 2.61 4.11 -9.57
CA LYS A 43 2.05 3.47 -10.77
C LYS A 43 0.70 4.07 -11.17
N ALA A 44 -0.19 4.32 -10.20
CA ALA A 44 -1.47 4.94 -10.46
C ALA A 44 -1.32 6.34 -11.05
N VAL A 45 -0.35 7.13 -10.57
CA VAL A 45 -0.02 8.46 -11.12
C VAL A 45 0.53 8.35 -12.54
N ALA A 46 1.46 7.44 -12.80
CA ALA A 46 2.03 7.26 -14.13
C ALA A 46 0.96 6.87 -15.17
N ILE A 47 0.05 5.97 -14.81
CA ILE A 47 -1.08 5.55 -15.66
C ILE A 47 -2.04 6.72 -15.88
N ALA A 48 -2.42 7.43 -14.82
CA ALA A 48 -3.34 8.55 -14.92
C ALA A 48 -2.79 9.66 -15.82
N LYS A 49 -1.49 9.96 -15.72
CA LYS A 49 -0.81 10.92 -16.61
C LYS A 49 -0.85 10.46 -18.06
N LYS A 50 -0.63 9.17 -18.34
CA LYS A 50 -0.68 8.59 -19.70
C LYS A 50 -2.05 8.78 -20.37
N TYR A 51 -3.13 8.69 -19.59
CA TYR A 51 -4.50 8.78 -20.11
C TYR A 51 -5.20 10.12 -19.82
N ASN A 52 -4.47 11.12 -19.34
CA ASN A 52 -5.01 12.41 -18.92
C ASN A 52 -6.19 12.30 -17.91
N GLN A 53 -6.10 11.34 -16.99
CA GLN A 53 -7.10 11.07 -15.96
C GLN A 53 -6.61 11.53 -14.58
N ARG A 54 -7.55 11.63 -13.63
CA ARG A 54 -7.21 11.85 -12.22
C ARG A 54 -6.67 10.56 -11.59
N PRO A 55 -5.51 10.59 -10.91
CA PRO A 55 -4.95 9.40 -10.29
C PRO A 55 -5.79 8.93 -9.10
N ARG A 56 -6.11 7.64 -9.10
CA ARG A 56 -6.78 6.98 -7.97
C ARG A 56 -5.71 6.46 -7.00
N LYS A 57 -5.42 7.25 -5.98
CA LYS A 57 -4.45 6.89 -4.93
C LYS A 57 -5.13 6.08 -3.83
N VAL A 58 -4.38 5.16 -3.24
CA VAL A 58 -4.76 4.41 -2.04
C VAL A 58 -4.14 5.11 -0.83
N SER A 59 -4.97 5.46 0.16
CA SER A 59 -4.50 6.00 1.43
C SER A 59 -4.25 4.87 2.44
N LEU A 60 -3.34 5.11 3.37
CA LEU A 60 -3.11 4.21 4.52
C LEU A 60 -4.40 3.98 5.32
N THR A 61 -5.19 5.02 5.55
CA THR A 61 -6.46 4.91 6.27
C THR A 61 -7.45 4.00 5.56
N SER A 62 -7.55 4.11 4.22
CA SER A 62 -8.39 3.22 3.41
C SER A 62 -7.86 1.80 3.38
N PHE A 63 -6.54 1.61 3.49
CA PHE A 63 -5.92 0.29 3.51
C PHE A 63 -6.08 -0.40 4.86
N LEU A 64 -5.98 0.35 5.97
CA LEU A 64 -6.12 -0.18 7.33
C LEU A 64 -7.58 -0.45 7.73
N ARG A 65 -8.54 0.27 7.15
CA ARG A 65 -9.99 0.02 7.32
C ARG A 65 -10.31 -1.41 6.87
#